data_AF-A0A5D0XSP5-F1
#
_entry.id   AF-A0A5D0XSP5-F1
#
_cell.length_a   1.000
_cell.length_b   1.000
_cell.length_c   1.000
_cell.angle_alpha   90.00
_cell.angle_beta   90.00
_cell.angle_gamma   90.00
#
_symmetry.space_group_name_H-M   'P 1'
#
loop_
_entity.id
_entity.type
_entity.pdbx_description
1 polymer ?
#
loop_
_entity_poly.entity_id
_entity_poly.type
_entity_poly.pdbx_seq_one_letter_code
_entity_poly.pdbx_strand_id
1 'polypeptide(L)'
;MPSTLPLGLPAPDDGALPTAAVDGASARNFGLYVHIPFCAVRCGYCDFNTYTATELGGGASQDAYADSVLGELALGARVLASSGLPERALSTVFFGGGTPTLLPASDLGTILRTATSLWGLAPDAEVTTEANPDSVTPESLRTLREAGFTRVSFGMQSAVPHVLAVLDRTHAPSRVPQAVAWARDAGLSVSLDLIYGTPGESLEDWRTTLSTALSYEPDHISAYALIIEEGTRLAAQIRRGQVAPIDDDDHADKYALAEQLLTAGGFTWYEVSNWARTADDRCRHNLAYWRGDDWWGAGPGAHSHVGGTRWWNVKHPRAYAQALEAGRSPGAGREVLSDADRSVEDVMLRARLRDGLPTDRLTPGGRTAVAGLIADGLIEPAAAFDGAVVLTFRGRLLADAVVRRLLPD
;
A
#
# COMPACT_ATOMS: atom_id res chain seq x y z
N MET A 1 -3.61 3.90 -6.29
CA MET A 1 -3.37 5.06 -7.17
C MET A 1 -4.62 5.31 -7.97
N PRO A 2 -5.41 6.35 -7.68
CA PRO A 2 -6.71 6.54 -8.31
C PRO A 2 -6.59 6.76 -9.83
N SER A 3 -7.65 6.39 -10.56
CA SER A 3 -7.75 6.54 -12.01
C SER A 3 -7.63 8.00 -12.49
N THR A 4 -7.97 8.96 -11.63
CA THR A 4 -7.79 10.41 -11.84
C THR A 4 -6.74 10.97 -10.89
N LEU A 5 -5.81 11.80 -11.39
CA LEU A 5 -4.82 12.43 -10.51
C LEU A 5 -5.49 13.53 -9.67
N PRO A 6 -5.04 13.76 -8.43
CA PRO A 6 -5.58 14.84 -7.62
C PRO A 6 -5.38 16.20 -8.28
N LEU A 7 -6.25 17.15 -7.94
CA LEU A 7 -5.98 18.56 -8.20
C LEU A 7 -4.90 19.05 -7.23
N GLY A 8 -3.98 19.85 -7.72
CA GLY A 8 -2.88 20.37 -6.90
C GLY A 8 -2.16 21.53 -7.56
N LEU A 9 -1.20 22.08 -6.83
CA LEU A 9 -0.26 23.07 -7.37
C LEU A 9 0.65 22.40 -8.41
N PRO A 10 1.15 23.13 -9.42
CA PRO A 10 2.19 22.59 -10.30
C PRO A 10 3.42 22.14 -9.50
N ALA A 11 3.92 20.94 -9.81
CA ALA A 11 5.20 20.49 -9.29
C ALA A 11 6.34 21.28 -10.00
N PRO A 12 7.39 21.72 -9.28
CA PRO A 12 8.53 22.36 -9.90
C PRO A 12 9.27 21.43 -10.88
N ASP A 13 9.75 21.99 -11.99
CA ASP A 13 10.53 21.25 -13.00
C ASP A 13 11.83 20.66 -12.43
N ASP A 14 12.38 21.23 -11.37
CA ASP A 14 13.56 20.72 -10.66
C ASP A 14 13.23 19.76 -9.49
N GLY A 15 11.94 19.59 -9.18
CA GLY A 15 11.45 18.77 -8.09
C GLY A 15 11.64 19.37 -6.69
N ALA A 16 12.04 20.64 -6.56
CA ALA A 16 12.39 21.23 -5.27
C ALA A 16 11.25 21.17 -4.23
N LEU A 17 11.63 20.82 -2.99
CA LEU A 17 10.72 20.78 -1.85
C LEU A 17 10.71 22.13 -1.11
N PRO A 18 9.58 22.51 -0.47
CA PRO A 18 9.54 23.68 0.40
C PRO A 18 10.52 23.54 1.58
N THR A 19 11.07 24.67 2.06
CA THR A 19 12.01 24.69 3.19
C THR A 19 11.43 24.03 4.45
N ALA A 20 10.12 24.14 4.68
CA ALA A 20 9.44 23.51 5.82
C ALA A 20 9.50 21.96 5.81
N ALA A 21 9.86 21.33 4.68
CA ALA A 21 9.97 19.87 4.60
C ALA A 21 11.05 19.29 5.54
N VAL A 22 12.03 20.11 5.94
CA VAL A 22 13.10 19.70 6.87
C VAL A 22 12.61 19.54 8.31
N ASP A 23 11.49 20.16 8.68
CA ASP A 23 11.02 20.23 10.06
C ASP A 23 10.69 18.83 10.58
N GLY A 24 11.42 18.40 11.62
CA GLY A 24 11.27 17.07 12.24
C GLY A 24 11.73 15.89 11.36
N ALA A 25 12.44 16.12 10.25
CA ALA A 25 12.83 15.06 9.31
C ALA A 25 13.66 13.94 9.97
N SER A 26 14.54 14.28 10.92
CA SER A 26 15.34 13.29 11.66
C SER A 26 14.53 12.35 12.56
N ALA A 27 13.27 12.68 12.86
CA ALA A 27 12.38 11.86 13.68
C ALA A 27 11.42 11.00 12.84
N ARG A 28 11.40 11.17 11.51
CA ARG A 28 10.59 10.38 10.58
C ARG A 28 11.44 9.33 9.89
N ASN A 29 10.86 8.15 9.70
CA ASN A 29 11.48 7.14 8.85
C ASN A 29 11.46 7.60 7.38
N PHE A 30 12.33 6.99 6.57
CA PHE A 30 12.40 7.26 5.14
C PHE A 30 12.22 5.97 4.34
N GLY A 31 11.20 5.93 3.49
CA GLY A 31 10.91 4.81 2.59
C GLY A 31 11.09 5.13 1.11
N LEU A 32 11.13 4.08 0.30
CA LEU A 32 11.05 4.16 -1.15
C LEU A 32 9.86 3.33 -1.64
N TYR A 33 8.99 3.92 -2.44
CA TYR A 33 7.98 3.20 -3.22
C TYR A 33 8.39 3.22 -4.69
N VAL A 34 8.39 2.06 -5.35
CA VAL A 34 8.66 1.94 -6.79
C VAL A 34 7.40 1.41 -7.47
N HIS A 35 6.81 2.22 -8.35
CA HIS A 35 5.57 1.94 -9.03
C HIS A 35 5.80 1.32 -10.42
N ILE A 36 5.68 0.01 -10.52
CA ILE A 36 5.82 -0.75 -11.78
C ILE A 36 4.44 -0.85 -12.43
N PRO A 37 4.19 -0.17 -13.56
CA PRO A 37 2.83 0.01 -14.05
C PRO A 37 2.37 -1.13 -14.99
N PHE A 38 3.11 -2.24 -15.08
CA PHE A 38 2.85 -3.29 -16.07
C PHE A 38 1.93 -4.37 -15.52
N CYS A 39 0.91 -4.76 -16.28
CA CYS A 39 0.03 -5.89 -15.97
C CYS A 39 -0.14 -6.78 -17.21
N ALA A 40 -0.25 -8.09 -17.00
CA ALA A 40 -0.63 -9.01 -18.08
C ALA A 40 -2.09 -8.80 -18.50
N VAL A 41 -2.96 -8.56 -17.52
CA VAL A 41 -4.39 -8.29 -17.70
C VAL A 41 -4.80 -7.18 -16.74
N ARG A 42 -5.70 -6.30 -17.18
CA ARG A 42 -6.34 -5.32 -16.33
C ARG A 42 -7.60 -5.90 -15.68
N CYS A 43 -7.51 -6.19 -14.38
CA CYS A 43 -8.64 -6.64 -13.58
C CYS A 43 -9.77 -5.60 -13.57
N GLY A 44 -11.03 -6.04 -13.64
CA GLY A 44 -12.18 -5.16 -13.83
C GLY A 44 -12.43 -4.19 -12.69
N TYR A 45 -11.98 -4.51 -11.48
CA TYR A 45 -12.08 -3.69 -10.27
C TYR A 45 -10.87 -2.75 -10.05
N CYS A 46 -9.76 -2.99 -10.74
CA CYS A 46 -8.50 -2.32 -10.44
C CYS A 46 -8.50 -0.87 -10.96
N ASP A 47 -8.33 0.08 -10.04
CA ASP A 47 -8.23 1.51 -10.33
C ASP A 47 -6.77 1.99 -10.46
N PHE A 48 -5.79 1.13 -10.15
CA PHE A 48 -4.38 1.46 -10.17
C PHE A 48 -3.89 1.90 -11.55
N ASN A 49 -2.84 2.74 -11.55
CA ASN A 49 -2.16 3.22 -12.75
C ASN A 49 -1.38 2.08 -13.45
N THR A 50 -2.11 1.24 -14.18
CA THR A 50 -1.57 0.03 -14.80
C THR A 50 -1.88 -0.01 -16.29
N TYR A 51 -0.99 -0.68 -17.02
CA TYR A 51 -1.05 -0.81 -18.47
C TYR A 51 -0.69 -2.23 -18.89
N THR A 52 -1.47 -2.75 -19.83
CA THR A 52 -1.16 -3.93 -20.62
C THR A 52 -0.27 -3.58 -21.80
N ALA A 53 0.40 -4.58 -22.38
CA ALA A 53 1.24 -4.39 -23.57
C ALA A 53 0.49 -3.71 -24.73
N THR A 54 -0.81 -4.02 -24.89
CA THR A 54 -1.68 -3.41 -25.90
C THR A 54 -1.99 -1.94 -25.62
N GLU A 55 -2.13 -1.54 -24.35
CA GLU A 55 -2.44 -0.15 -23.97
C GLU A 55 -1.24 0.79 -24.13
N LEU A 56 0.00 0.27 -24.03
CA LEU A 56 1.22 1.07 -24.17
C LEU A 56 1.59 1.41 -25.62
N GLY A 57 0.93 0.77 -26.59
CA GLY A 57 1.12 1.06 -28.03
C GLY A 57 2.55 0.94 -28.53
N GLY A 58 3.39 0.11 -27.88
CA GLY A 58 4.80 -0.12 -28.24
C GLY A 58 5.78 1.00 -27.89
N GLY A 59 5.34 2.08 -27.23
CA GLY A 59 6.16 3.27 -26.96
C GLY A 59 6.83 3.33 -25.58
N ALA A 60 6.59 2.35 -24.70
CA ALA A 60 7.26 2.21 -23.42
C ALA A 60 7.77 0.77 -23.32
N SER A 61 9.10 0.59 -23.43
CA SER A 61 9.72 -0.73 -23.30
C SER A 61 9.90 -1.08 -21.83
N GLN A 62 9.57 -2.32 -21.45
CA GLN A 62 9.93 -2.87 -20.13
C GLN A 62 11.47 -2.85 -19.95
N ASP A 63 12.23 -3.07 -21.02
CA ASP A 63 13.69 -3.09 -21.00
C ASP A 63 14.31 -1.73 -20.64
N ALA A 64 13.63 -0.63 -20.99
CA ALA A 64 14.10 0.73 -20.71
C ALA A 64 13.47 1.34 -19.44
N TYR A 65 12.50 0.63 -18.84
CA TYR A 65 11.76 1.15 -17.70
C TYR A 65 12.67 1.26 -16.46
N ALA A 66 13.52 0.25 -16.23
CA ALA A 66 14.46 0.28 -15.10
C ALA A 66 15.34 1.53 -15.16
N ASP A 67 15.93 1.84 -16.32
CA ASP A 67 16.77 3.02 -16.52
C ASP A 67 16.04 4.34 -16.22
N SER A 68 14.76 4.44 -16.59
CA SER A 68 13.94 5.62 -16.27
C SER A 68 13.79 5.78 -14.75
N VAL A 69 13.50 4.68 -14.04
CA VAL A 69 13.45 4.69 -12.56
C VAL A 69 14.81 5.08 -11.99
N LEU A 70 15.92 4.55 -12.49
CA LEU A 70 17.27 4.93 -12.02
C LEU A 70 17.52 6.44 -12.17
N GLY A 71 17.10 7.02 -13.30
CA GLY A 71 17.16 8.46 -13.55
C GLY A 71 16.38 9.28 -12.53
N GLU A 72 15.18 8.81 -12.15
CA GLU A 72 14.40 9.44 -11.09
C GLU A 72 15.01 9.28 -9.70
N LEU A 73 15.58 8.11 -9.36
CA LEU A 73 16.28 7.94 -8.08
C LEU A 73 17.44 8.93 -7.95
N ALA A 74 18.21 9.10 -9.03
CA ALA A 74 19.29 10.09 -9.07
C ALA A 74 18.77 11.53 -8.95
N LEU A 75 17.61 11.85 -9.54
CA LEU A 75 16.94 13.14 -9.34
C LEU A 75 16.53 13.31 -7.87
N GLY A 76 15.85 12.33 -7.28
CA GLY A 76 15.38 12.36 -5.90
C GLY A 76 16.53 12.56 -4.91
N ALA A 77 17.66 11.88 -5.11
CA ALA A 77 18.85 12.08 -4.29
C ALA A 77 19.34 13.54 -4.34
N ARG A 78 19.39 14.16 -5.53
CA ARG A 78 19.75 15.57 -5.68
C ARG A 78 18.75 16.51 -5.02
N VAL A 79 17.45 16.26 -5.21
CA VAL A 79 16.36 17.07 -4.64
C VAL A 79 16.38 17.05 -3.12
N LEU A 80 16.49 15.87 -2.52
CA LEU A 80 16.50 15.73 -1.06
C LEU A 80 17.72 16.45 -0.46
N ALA A 81 18.90 16.28 -1.06
CA ALA A 81 20.12 16.95 -0.62
C ALA A 81 20.04 18.48 -0.78
N SER A 82 19.60 18.98 -1.94
CA SER A 82 19.50 20.43 -2.19
C SER A 82 18.41 21.12 -1.37
N SER A 83 17.39 20.37 -0.93
CA SER A 83 16.34 20.85 -0.03
C SER A 83 16.77 20.91 1.43
N GLY A 84 18.01 20.51 1.76
CA GLY A 84 18.56 20.56 3.12
C GLY A 84 18.06 19.48 4.06
N LEU A 85 17.48 18.39 3.53
CA LEU A 85 17.07 17.26 4.35
C LEU A 85 18.30 16.50 4.87
N PRO A 86 18.25 15.98 6.11
CA PRO A 86 19.33 15.17 6.65
C PRO A 86 19.46 13.86 5.86
N GLU A 87 20.69 13.34 5.80
CA GLU A 87 20.94 12.00 5.29
C GLU A 87 20.23 10.97 6.18
N ARG A 88 19.43 10.11 5.56
CA ARG A 88 18.65 9.06 6.22
C ARG A 88 18.69 7.81 5.36
N ALA A 89 19.04 6.68 5.99
CA ALA A 89 18.98 5.39 5.33
C ALA A 89 17.52 4.98 5.07
N LEU A 90 17.29 4.26 3.98
CA LEU A 90 16.00 3.65 3.69
C LEU A 90 15.65 2.62 4.77
N SER A 91 14.53 2.81 5.47
CA SER A 91 14.00 1.83 6.42
C SER A 91 13.05 0.83 5.75
N THR A 92 12.48 1.21 4.60
CA THR A 92 11.60 0.36 3.81
C THR A 92 11.78 0.64 2.31
N VAL A 93 11.66 -0.40 1.49
CA VAL A 93 11.53 -0.29 0.04
C VAL A 93 10.38 -1.19 -0.41
N PHE A 94 9.47 -0.65 -1.20
CA PHE A 94 8.29 -1.38 -1.64
C PHE A 94 8.08 -1.24 -3.15
N PHE A 95 8.13 -2.38 -3.83
CA PHE A 95 7.85 -2.48 -5.26
C PHE A 95 6.40 -2.93 -5.43
N GLY A 96 5.58 -2.09 -6.06
CA GLY A 96 4.16 -2.38 -6.26
C GLY A 96 3.58 -1.74 -7.51
N GLY A 97 2.26 -1.70 -7.59
CA GLY A 97 1.53 -1.05 -8.68
C GLY A 97 0.77 -2.06 -9.53
N GLY A 98 1.29 -2.39 -10.70
CA GLY A 98 0.76 -3.46 -11.53
C GLY A 98 1.24 -4.82 -11.04
N THR A 99 2.21 -5.39 -11.73
CA THR A 99 2.86 -6.63 -11.34
C THR A 99 4.37 -6.43 -11.47
N PRO A 100 5.06 -6.02 -10.40
CA PRO A 100 6.51 -5.84 -10.38
C PRO A 100 7.28 -6.99 -11.00
N THR A 101 6.86 -8.22 -10.73
CA THR A 101 7.46 -9.47 -11.20
C THR A 101 7.20 -9.80 -12.67
N LEU A 102 6.56 -8.90 -13.44
CA LEU A 102 6.66 -8.95 -14.91
C LEU A 102 7.99 -8.40 -15.42
N LEU A 103 8.68 -7.58 -14.62
CA LEU A 103 10.07 -7.23 -14.90
C LEU A 103 10.99 -8.37 -14.50
N PRO A 104 12.14 -8.54 -15.18
CA PRO A 104 13.19 -9.41 -14.72
C PRO A 104 13.57 -9.11 -13.26
N ALA A 105 13.73 -10.16 -12.44
CA ALA A 105 14.16 -10.02 -11.05
C ALA A 105 15.50 -9.27 -10.90
N SER A 106 16.38 -9.38 -11.92
CA SER A 106 17.64 -8.63 -12.00
C SER A 106 17.42 -7.12 -12.01
N ASP A 107 16.35 -6.65 -12.65
CA ASP A 107 16.08 -5.23 -12.83
C ASP A 107 15.55 -4.61 -11.54
N LEU A 108 14.66 -5.33 -10.85
CA LEU A 108 14.24 -4.97 -9.48
C LEU A 108 15.45 -4.90 -8.54
N GLY A 109 16.38 -5.86 -8.66
CA GLY A 109 17.64 -5.83 -7.93
C GLY A 109 18.54 -4.64 -8.29
N THR A 110 18.59 -4.23 -9.56
CA THR A 110 19.36 -3.06 -10.00
C THR A 110 18.78 -1.76 -9.45
N ILE A 111 17.45 -1.62 -9.44
CA ILE A 111 16.76 -0.48 -8.84
C ILE A 111 17.07 -0.40 -7.35
N LEU A 112 16.94 -1.52 -6.61
CA LEU A 112 17.23 -1.58 -5.18
C LEU A 112 18.69 -1.24 -4.86
N ARG A 113 19.65 -1.81 -5.61
CA ARG A 113 21.08 -1.49 -5.44
C ARG A 113 21.37 -0.01 -5.68
N THR A 114 20.74 0.58 -6.69
CA THR A 114 20.92 2.00 -6.99
C THR A 114 20.36 2.87 -5.86
N ALA A 115 19.13 2.61 -5.41
CA ALA A 115 18.54 3.29 -4.25
C ALA A 115 19.43 3.17 -3.00
N THR A 116 19.92 1.97 -2.72
CA THR A 116 20.81 1.69 -1.59
C THR A 116 22.14 2.43 -1.72
N SER A 117 22.68 2.59 -2.92
CA SER A 117 23.92 3.37 -3.14
C SER A 117 23.72 4.87 -2.94
N LEU A 118 22.51 5.39 -3.17
CA LEU A 118 22.19 6.81 -3.07
C LEU A 118 21.84 7.24 -1.64
N TRP A 119 21.09 6.40 -0.90
CA TRP A 119 20.56 6.76 0.41
C TRP A 119 21.04 5.85 1.55
N GLY A 120 21.65 4.71 1.24
CA GLY A 120 21.89 3.66 2.22
C GLY A 120 20.61 2.85 2.53
N LEU A 121 20.79 1.72 3.20
CA LEU A 121 19.72 0.84 3.65
C LEU A 121 19.94 0.54 5.14
N ALA A 122 18.91 0.70 5.96
CA ALA A 122 18.99 0.40 7.38
C ALA A 122 19.27 -1.11 7.59
N PRO A 123 20.00 -1.52 8.64
CA PRO A 123 20.36 -2.93 8.85
C PRO A 123 19.17 -3.89 8.95
N ASP A 124 18.02 -3.38 9.42
CA ASP A 124 16.76 -4.09 9.61
C ASP A 124 15.68 -3.66 8.59
N ALA A 125 16.07 -3.05 7.48
CA ALA A 125 15.12 -2.53 6.50
C ALA A 125 14.26 -3.64 5.90
N GLU A 126 12.99 -3.31 5.67
CA GLU A 126 12.06 -4.16 4.93
C GLU A 126 12.14 -3.87 3.44
N VAL A 127 12.32 -4.90 2.61
CA VAL A 127 12.30 -4.78 1.15
C VAL A 127 11.25 -5.74 0.60
N THR A 128 10.13 -5.17 0.16
CA THR A 128 8.95 -5.92 -0.30
C THR A 128 8.76 -5.78 -1.81
N THR A 129 8.37 -6.87 -2.49
CA THR A 129 7.75 -6.80 -3.81
C THR A 129 6.36 -7.42 -3.81
N GLU A 130 5.42 -6.78 -4.49
CA GLU A 130 4.17 -7.44 -4.91
C GLU A 130 4.45 -8.39 -6.07
N ALA A 131 3.69 -9.48 -6.13
CA ALA A 131 3.80 -10.49 -7.16
C ALA A 131 2.45 -11.13 -7.50
N ASN A 132 2.27 -11.46 -8.78
CA ASN A 132 1.25 -12.42 -9.18
C ASN A 132 1.83 -13.84 -9.01
N PRO A 133 1.12 -14.80 -8.40
CA PRO A 133 1.58 -16.19 -8.28
C PRO A 133 2.08 -16.81 -9.59
N ASP A 134 1.51 -16.41 -10.73
CA ASP A 134 1.91 -16.94 -12.05
C ASP A 134 3.13 -16.28 -12.68
N SER A 135 3.62 -15.19 -12.10
CA SER A 135 4.75 -14.40 -12.63
C SER A 135 6.08 -14.71 -11.98
N VAL A 136 6.14 -15.65 -11.02
CA VAL A 136 7.36 -16.00 -10.31
C VAL A 136 7.79 -17.43 -10.59
N THR A 137 9.09 -17.66 -10.48
CA THR A 137 9.72 -19.00 -10.48
C THR A 137 10.61 -19.13 -9.23
N PRO A 138 11.02 -20.36 -8.86
CA PRO A 138 12.01 -20.55 -7.80
C PRO A 138 13.29 -19.74 -8.02
N GLU A 139 13.77 -19.66 -9.26
CA GLU A 139 14.98 -18.93 -9.65
C GLU A 139 14.81 -17.42 -9.51
N SER A 140 13.65 -16.88 -9.91
CA SER A 140 13.39 -15.45 -9.78
C SER A 140 13.32 -15.02 -8.32
N LEU A 141 12.70 -15.83 -7.46
CA LEU A 141 12.63 -15.57 -6.01
C LEU A 141 13.99 -15.66 -5.32
N ARG A 142 14.84 -16.63 -5.72
CA ARG A 142 16.24 -16.68 -5.26
C ARG A 142 17.02 -15.43 -5.70
N THR A 143 16.88 -15.02 -6.95
CA THR A 143 17.50 -13.77 -7.46
C THR A 143 17.06 -12.55 -6.65
N LEU A 144 15.76 -12.45 -6.30
CA LEU A 144 15.25 -11.37 -5.45
C LEU A 144 15.86 -11.41 -4.05
N ARG A 145 15.90 -12.59 -3.41
CA ARG A 145 16.54 -12.73 -2.10
C ARG A 145 18.01 -12.28 -2.13
N GLU A 146 18.78 -12.74 -3.12
CA GLU A 146 20.18 -12.38 -3.31
C GLU A 146 20.38 -10.88 -3.55
N ALA A 147 19.41 -10.22 -4.19
CA ALA A 147 19.43 -8.78 -4.39
C ALA A 147 19.14 -7.96 -3.11
N GLY A 148 18.59 -8.59 -2.06
CA GLY A 148 18.28 -7.94 -0.78
C GLY A 148 16.79 -7.85 -0.43
N PHE A 149 15.90 -8.47 -1.22
CA PHE A 149 14.48 -8.56 -0.85
C PHE A 149 14.31 -9.41 0.41
N THR A 150 13.37 -9.01 1.27
CA THR A 150 13.06 -9.69 2.53
C THR A 150 11.64 -10.27 2.55
N ARG A 151 10.74 -9.73 1.71
CA ARG A 151 9.31 -10.08 1.72
C ARG A 151 8.69 -10.06 0.32
N VAL A 152 7.73 -10.94 0.08
CA VAL A 152 6.90 -10.96 -1.14
C VAL A 152 5.43 -10.98 -0.77
N SER A 153 4.62 -10.15 -1.44
CA SER A 153 3.16 -10.15 -1.31
C SER A 153 2.51 -10.77 -2.54
N PHE A 154 1.85 -11.91 -2.38
CA PHE A 154 1.16 -12.60 -3.47
C PHE A 154 -0.32 -12.23 -3.51
N GLY A 155 -0.75 -11.74 -4.67
CA GLY A 155 -2.14 -11.44 -4.92
C GLY A 155 -3.00 -12.69 -5.15
N MET A 156 -3.47 -13.35 -4.09
CA MET A 156 -4.38 -14.52 -4.15
C MET A 156 -5.84 -14.12 -4.42
N GLN A 157 -6.31 -13.03 -3.80
CA GLN A 157 -7.67 -12.50 -3.85
C GLN A 157 -8.76 -13.43 -3.28
N SER A 158 -8.95 -14.61 -3.86
CA SER A 158 -9.94 -15.61 -3.46
C SER A 158 -9.46 -17.02 -3.82
N ALA A 159 -9.92 -18.02 -3.06
CA ALA A 159 -9.75 -19.43 -3.44
C ALA A 159 -10.89 -19.95 -4.34
N VAL A 160 -11.95 -19.15 -4.52
CA VAL A 160 -13.20 -19.58 -5.13
C VAL A 160 -13.28 -19.12 -6.59
N PRO A 161 -13.39 -20.06 -7.57
CA PRO A 161 -13.29 -19.72 -8.99
C PRO A 161 -14.31 -18.70 -9.50
N HIS A 162 -15.57 -18.77 -9.04
CA HIS A 162 -16.59 -17.84 -9.50
C HIS A 162 -16.36 -16.41 -8.97
N VAL A 163 -15.79 -16.27 -7.76
CA VAL A 163 -15.38 -14.98 -7.18
C VAL A 163 -14.22 -14.39 -7.98
N LEU A 164 -13.21 -15.20 -8.30
CA LEU A 164 -12.09 -14.78 -9.14
C LEU A 164 -12.52 -14.33 -10.54
N ALA A 165 -13.54 -14.98 -11.11
CA ALA A 165 -14.10 -14.61 -12.41
C ALA A 165 -14.74 -13.21 -12.38
N VAL A 166 -15.46 -12.85 -11.31
CA VAL A 166 -16.02 -11.50 -11.15
C VAL A 166 -14.93 -10.44 -11.03
N LEU A 167 -13.80 -10.78 -10.40
CA LEU A 167 -12.64 -9.91 -10.26
C LEU A 167 -11.76 -9.84 -11.53
N ASP A 168 -12.10 -10.56 -12.61
CA ASP A 168 -11.26 -10.75 -13.80
C ASP A 168 -9.84 -11.21 -13.43
N ARG A 169 -9.71 -12.07 -12.40
CA ARG A 169 -8.43 -12.64 -11.97
C ARG A 169 -8.18 -13.95 -12.69
N THR A 170 -7.09 -14.00 -13.43
CA THR A 170 -6.77 -15.11 -14.34
C THR A 170 -5.71 -16.07 -13.80
N HIS A 171 -5.25 -15.89 -12.56
CA HIS A 171 -4.22 -16.76 -12.01
C HIS A 171 -4.80 -18.15 -11.72
N ALA A 172 -3.98 -19.20 -11.82
CA ALA A 172 -4.42 -20.53 -11.43
C ALA A 172 -4.38 -20.69 -9.90
N PRO A 173 -5.49 -21.02 -9.21
CA PRO A 173 -5.50 -21.16 -7.75
C PRO A 173 -4.48 -22.17 -7.21
N SER A 174 -4.17 -23.21 -8.01
CA SER A 174 -3.14 -24.21 -7.70
C SER A 174 -1.70 -23.67 -7.68
N ARG A 175 -1.46 -22.46 -8.18
CA ARG A 175 -0.13 -21.83 -8.24
C ARG A 175 0.22 -21.08 -6.97
N VAL A 176 -0.78 -20.62 -6.22
CA VAL A 176 -0.59 -19.94 -4.94
C VAL A 176 0.27 -20.76 -3.96
N PRO A 177 -0.07 -22.02 -3.62
CA PRO A 177 0.74 -22.80 -2.67
C PRO A 177 2.16 -23.06 -3.17
N GLN A 178 2.37 -23.18 -4.49
CA GLN A 178 3.69 -23.37 -5.08
C GLN A 178 4.55 -22.11 -4.90
N ALA A 179 4.00 -20.93 -5.24
CA ALA A 179 4.68 -19.65 -5.11
C ALA A 179 5.04 -19.36 -3.64
N VAL A 180 4.13 -19.66 -2.71
CA VAL A 180 4.36 -19.56 -1.26
C VAL A 180 5.52 -20.46 -0.84
N ALA A 181 5.52 -21.74 -1.24
CA ALA A 181 6.59 -22.67 -0.92
C ALA A 181 7.94 -22.19 -1.47
N TRP A 182 8.00 -21.74 -2.73
CA TRP A 182 9.23 -21.24 -3.35
C TRP A 182 9.77 -19.98 -2.66
N ALA A 183 8.89 -19.08 -2.21
CA ALA A 183 9.31 -17.88 -1.49
C ALA A 183 9.92 -18.24 -0.13
N ARG A 184 9.32 -19.19 0.59
CA ARG A 184 9.89 -19.71 1.84
C ARG A 184 11.22 -20.42 1.64
N ASP A 185 11.35 -21.24 0.59
CA ASP A 185 12.60 -21.92 0.25
C ASP A 185 13.71 -20.91 -0.07
N ALA A 186 13.36 -19.76 -0.66
CA ALA A 186 14.27 -18.65 -0.87
C ALA A 186 14.55 -17.83 0.41
N GLY A 187 13.90 -18.11 1.53
CA GLY A 187 14.06 -17.39 2.80
C GLY A 187 13.41 -16.00 2.79
N LEU A 188 12.31 -15.83 2.07
CA LEU A 188 11.50 -14.61 2.03
C LEU A 188 10.26 -14.77 2.93
N SER A 189 9.90 -13.71 3.66
CA SER A 189 8.61 -13.60 4.33
C SER A 189 7.49 -13.50 3.28
N VAL A 190 6.34 -14.11 3.57
CA VAL A 190 5.22 -14.24 2.64
C VAL A 190 3.96 -13.58 3.15
N SER A 191 3.40 -12.72 2.31
CA SER A 191 2.05 -12.16 2.47
C SER A 191 1.09 -12.72 1.42
N LEU A 192 -0.15 -12.95 1.81
CA LEU A 192 -1.25 -13.22 0.90
C LEU A 192 -2.25 -12.06 0.93
N ASP A 193 -2.51 -11.48 -0.23
CA ASP A 193 -3.51 -10.42 -0.38
C ASP A 193 -4.84 -11.02 -0.84
N LEU A 194 -5.90 -10.74 -0.11
CA LEU A 194 -7.26 -11.22 -0.28
C LEU A 194 -8.22 -10.04 -0.49
N ILE A 195 -9.33 -10.30 -1.17
CA ILE A 195 -10.42 -9.33 -1.35
C ILE A 195 -11.73 -10.01 -0.95
N TYR A 196 -12.47 -9.38 -0.04
CA TYR A 196 -13.81 -9.82 0.36
C TYR A 196 -14.88 -8.81 -0.07
N GLY A 197 -16.13 -9.25 -0.08
CA GLY A 197 -17.25 -8.39 -0.47
C GLY A 197 -17.44 -8.31 -1.98
N THR A 198 -16.96 -9.32 -2.71
CA THR A 198 -17.15 -9.38 -4.17
C THR A 198 -18.61 -9.69 -4.49
N PRO A 199 -19.26 -9.02 -5.47
CA PRO A 199 -20.64 -9.32 -5.84
C PRO A 199 -20.87 -10.81 -6.15
N GLY A 200 -21.81 -11.43 -5.44
CA GLY A 200 -22.13 -12.85 -5.55
C GLY A 200 -21.31 -13.78 -4.64
N GLU A 201 -20.30 -13.28 -3.93
CA GLU A 201 -19.54 -14.04 -2.93
C GLU A 201 -20.37 -14.25 -1.67
N SER A 202 -20.58 -15.51 -1.28
CA SER A 202 -21.22 -15.84 -0.01
C SER A 202 -20.25 -15.82 1.17
N LEU A 203 -20.78 -15.81 2.39
CA LEU A 203 -19.98 -15.96 3.60
C LEU A 203 -19.21 -17.31 3.65
N GLU A 204 -19.74 -18.36 3.02
CA GLU A 204 -19.06 -19.66 2.92
C GLU A 204 -17.91 -19.64 1.91
N ASP A 205 -18.05 -18.90 0.81
CA ASP A 205 -16.96 -18.69 -0.14
C ASP A 205 -15.80 -17.92 0.51
N TRP A 206 -16.13 -16.91 1.32
CA TRP A 206 -15.14 -16.17 2.08
C TRP A 206 -14.45 -17.05 3.14
N ARG A 207 -15.22 -17.86 3.88
CA ARG A 207 -14.68 -18.88 4.80
C ARG A 207 -13.72 -19.84 4.11
N THR A 208 -14.09 -20.31 2.92
CA THR A 208 -13.25 -21.20 2.09
C THR A 208 -11.93 -20.52 1.74
N THR A 209 -12.00 -19.24 1.33
CA THR A 209 -10.81 -18.45 1.00
C THR A 209 -9.89 -18.27 2.20
N LEU A 210 -10.41 -17.84 3.35
CA LEU A 210 -9.64 -17.67 4.59
C LEU A 210 -8.99 -18.98 5.05
N SER A 211 -9.76 -20.08 5.06
CA SER A 211 -9.26 -21.39 5.47
C SER A 211 -8.15 -21.88 4.53
N THR A 212 -8.31 -21.63 3.23
CA THR A 212 -7.30 -21.97 2.22
C THR A 212 -6.04 -21.14 2.40
N ALA A 213 -6.15 -19.83 2.59
CA ALA A 213 -5.01 -18.96 2.85
C ALA A 213 -4.25 -19.37 4.13
N LEU A 214 -4.97 -19.69 5.20
CA LEU A 214 -4.38 -20.20 6.45
C LEU A 214 -3.66 -21.53 6.25
N SER A 215 -4.19 -22.44 5.40
CA SER A 215 -3.55 -23.72 5.09
C SER A 215 -2.20 -23.58 4.38
N TYR A 216 -1.95 -22.41 3.77
CA TYR A 216 -0.65 -22.08 3.18
C TYR A 216 0.33 -21.51 4.19
N GLU A 217 -0.08 -21.31 5.45
CA GLU A 217 0.74 -20.86 6.59
C GLU A 217 1.50 -19.53 6.41
N PRO A 218 0.94 -18.47 5.76
CA PRO A 218 1.68 -17.23 5.51
C PRO A 218 2.13 -16.54 6.80
N ASP A 219 3.07 -15.61 6.67
CA ASP A 219 3.53 -14.77 7.79
C ASP A 219 2.57 -13.59 8.00
N HIS A 220 1.96 -13.14 6.91
CA HIS A 220 1.08 -11.98 6.86
C HIS A 220 -0.13 -12.22 5.93
N ILE A 221 -1.28 -11.64 6.28
CA ILE A 221 -2.47 -11.62 5.43
C ILE A 221 -3.00 -10.18 5.35
N SER A 222 -3.18 -9.71 4.12
CA SER A 222 -3.95 -8.51 3.82
C SER A 222 -5.34 -8.94 3.35
N ALA A 223 -6.41 -8.46 3.96
CA ALA A 223 -7.78 -8.68 3.50
C ALA A 223 -8.49 -7.35 3.30
N TYR A 224 -8.68 -6.97 2.04
CA TYR A 224 -9.28 -5.70 1.65
C TYR A 224 -10.78 -5.87 1.36
N ALA A 225 -11.59 -4.93 1.85
CA ALA A 225 -12.96 -4.78 1.35
C ALA A 225 -12.90 -4.36 -0.12
N LEU A 226 -13.73 -4.97 -0.97
CA LEU A 226 -13.84 -4.54 -2.36
C LEU A 226 -14.46 -3.15 -2.43
N ILE A 227 -13.68 -2.16 -2.85
CA ILE A 227 -14.16 -0.80 -3.13
C ILE A 227 -14.47 -0.68 -4.62
N ILE A 228 -15.61 -0.08 -4.95
CA ILE A 228 -16.03 0.18 -6.32
C ILE A 228 -15.63 1.58 -6.74
N GLU A 229 -14.52 1.67 -7.46
CA GLU A 229 -13.99 2.95 -7.94
C GLU A 229 -14.62 3.41 -9.25
N GLU A 230 -14.89 4.70 -9.35
CA GLU A 230 -15.40 5.29 -10.59
C GLU A 230 -14.39 5.13 -11.74
N GLY A 231 -14.91 4.88 -12.94
CA GLY A 231 -14.10 4.63 -14.14
C GLY A 231 -13.63 3.18 -14.31
N THR A 232 -13.84 2.30 -13.32
CA THR A 232 -13.54 0.87 -13.46
C THR A 232 -14.58 0.13 -14.31
N ARG A 233 -14.19 -1.04 -14.85
CA ARG A 233 -15.09 -1.89 -15.65
C ARG A 233 -16.22 -2.45 -14.77
N LEU A 234 -15.89 -2.85 -13.55
CA LEU A 234 -16.84 -3.37 -12.57
C LEU A 234 -17.87 -2.31 -12.18
N ALA A 235 -17.45 -1.06 -11.91
CA ALA A 235 -18.38 0.04 -11.67
C ALA A 235 -19.34 0.26 -12.86
N ALA A 236 -18.85 0.12 -14.10
CA ALA A 236 -19.69 0.23 -15.29
C ALA A 236 -20.69 -0.94 -15.43
N GLN A 237 -20.30 -2.15 -15.03
CA GLN A 237 -21.20 -3.32 -15.01
C GLN A 237 -22.30 -3.17 -13.95
N ILE A 238 -21.94 -2.70 -12.74
CA ILE A 238 -22.90 -2.43 -11.65
C ILE A 238 -23.91 -1.35 -12.08
N ARG A 239 -23.44 -0.23 -12.65
CA ARG A 239 -24.33 0.82 -13.18
C ARG A 239 -25.31 0.33 -14.25
N ARG A 240 -24.93 -0.69 -15.03
CA ARG A 240 -25.78 -1.31 -16.05
C ARG A 240 -26.67 -2.44 -15.49
N GLY A 241 -26.62 -2.73 -14.19
CA GLY A 241 -27.35 -3.83 -13.57
C GLY A 241 -26.87 -5.23 -13.98
N GLN A 242 -25.64 -5.33 -14.51
CA GLN A 242 -25.05 -6.61 -14.95
C GLN A 242 -24.43 -7.38 -13.78
N VAL A 243 -24.02 -6.65 -12.74
CA VAL A 243 -23.43 -7.16 -11.50
C VAL A 243 -24.14 -6.47 -10.34
N ALA A 244 -24.39 -7.18 -9.24
CA ALA A 244 -25.02 -6.60 -8.06
C ALA A 244 -24.13 -5.52 -7.42
N PRO A 245 -24.72 -4.50 -6.77
CA PRO A 245 -23.94 -3.56 -5.94
C PRO A 245 -23.31 -4.28 -4.74
N ILE A 246 -22.31 -3.64 -4.14
CA ILE A 246 -21.75 -4.06 -2.84
C ILE A 246 -22.70 -3.68 -1.69
N ASP A 247 -22.52 -4.34 -0.54
CA ASP A 247 -23.32 -4.16 0.67
C ASP A 247 -22.39 -4.01 1.88
N ASP A 248 -22.51 -2.90 2.61
CA ASP A 248 -21.66 -2.56 3.75
C ASP A 248 -21.90 -3.51 4.94
N ASP A 249 -23.13 -4.01 5.11
CA ASP A 249 -23.45 -4.98 6.17
C ASP A 249 -22.80 -6.34 5.86
N ASP A 250 -22.79 -6.76 4.59
CA ASP A 250 -22.06 -7.97 4.14
C ASP A 250 -20.54 -7.80 4.31
N HIS A 251 -20.00 -6.62 4.04
CA HIS A 251 -18.58 -6.32 4.30
C HIS A 251 -18.25 -6.41 5.79
N ALA A 252 -19.12 -5.89 6.66
CA ALA A 252 -18.95 -5.97 8.11
C ALA A 252 -18.97 -7.43 8.61
N ASP A 253 -19.90 -8.25 8.12
CA ASP A 253 -19.99 -9.67 8.45
C ASP A 253 -18.74 -10.45 7.98
N LYS A 254 -18.24 -10.16 6.78
CA LYS A 254 -17.02 -10.78 6.23
C LYS A 254 -15.76 -10.33 6.96
N TYR A 255 -15.67 -9.07 7.36
CA TYR A 255 -14.60 -8.58 8.23
C TYR A 255 -14.63 -9.28 9.60
N ALA A 256 -15.82 -9.43 10.20
CA ALA A 256 -15.98 -10.15 11.47
C ALA A 256 -15.51 -11.60 11.37
N LEU A 257 -15.84 -12.29 10.27
CA LEU A 257 -15.37 -13.64 10.01
C LEU A 257 -13.84 -13.70 9.81
N ALA A 258 -13.26 -12.73 9.09
CA ALA A 258 -11.81 -12.63 8.91
C ALA A 258 -11.09 -12.46 10.25
N GLU A 259 -11.52 -11.51 11.08
CA GLU A 259 -10.98 -11.32 12.42
C GLU A 259 -11.04 -12.61 13.25
N GLN A 260 -12.19 -13.28 13.26
CA GLN A 260 -12.39 -14.51 14.03
C GLN A 260 -11.43 -15.61 13.58
N LEU A 261 -11.38 -15.92 12.28
CA LEU A 261 -10.61 -17.04 11.76
C LEU A 261 -9.10 -16.77 11.76
N LEU A 262 -8.68 -15.55 11.43
CA LEU A 262 -7.27 -15.17 11.43
C LEU A 262 -6.71 -15.14 12.86
N THR A 263 -7.48 -14.62 13.82
CA THR A 263 -7.10 -14.67 15.25
C THR A 263 -6.99 -16.11 15.74
N ALA A 264 -7.95 -16.97 15.40
CA ALA A 264 -7.87 -18.40 15.73
C ALA A 264 -6.67 -19.11 15.05
N GLY A 265 -6.25 -18.62 13.87
CA GLY A 265 -5.04 -19.06 13.17
C GLY A 265 -3.73 -18.48 13.69
N GLY A 266 -3.77 -17.71 14.79
CA GLY A 266 -2.58 -17.14 15.45
C GLY A 266 -2.09 -15.82 14.85
N PHE A 267 -2.91 -15.12 14.06
CA PHE A 267 -2.58 -13.79 13.57
C PHE A 267 -3.16 -12.70 14.47
N THR A 268 -2.53 -11.53 14.47
CA THR A 268 -3.00 -10.34 15.19
C THR A 268 -3.24 -9.21 14.20
N TRP A 269 -4.42 -8.61 14.29
CA TRP A 269 -4.76 -7.37 13.57
C TRP A 269 -3.85 -6.22 14.03
N TYR A 270 -3.27 -5.47 13.08
CA TYR A 270 -2.42 -4.33 13.41
C TYR A 270 -2.82 -3.00 12.75
N GLU A 271 -3.59 -3.05 11.67
CA GLU A 271 -4.22 -1.90 11.01
C GLU A 271 -5.41 -2.38 10.15
N VAL A 272 -6.19 -1.45 9.59
CA VAL A 272 -7.48 -1.65 8.91
C VAL A 272 -7.66 -3.00 8.20
N SER A 273 -6.77 -3.35 7.29
CA SER A 273 -6.91 -4.50 6.38
C SER A 273 -5.83 -5.55 6.57
N ASN A 274 -5.03 -5.52 7.64
CA ASN A 274 -3.84 -6.35 7.74
C ASN A 274 -3.69 -7.05 9.10
N TRP A 275 -3.29 -8.33 9.00
CA TRP A 275 -3.02 -9.23 10.10
C TRP A 275 -1.62 -9.85 9.93
N ALA A 276 -0.90 -9.97 11.03
CA ALA A 276 0.47 -10.51 11.05
C ALA A 276 0.60 -11.60 12.12
N ARG A 277 1.39 -12.64 11.86
CA ARG A 277 1.64 -13.72 12.82
C ARG A 277 2.45 -13.23 14.01
N THR A 278 3.47 -12.41 13.75
CA THR A 278 4.28 -11.74 14.77
C THR A 278 4.34 -10.23 14.54
N ALA A 279 4.96 -9.49 15.46
CA ALA A 279 5.18 -8.06 15.27
C ALA A 279 6.15 -7.76 14.11
N ASP A 280 7.09 -8.67 13.83
CA ASP A 280 8.09 -8.52 12.77
C ASP A 280 7.50 -8.80 11.37
N ASP A 281 6.38 -9.51 11.30
CA ASP A 281 5.68 -9.81 10.04
C ASP A 281 4.73 -8.69 9.57
N ARG A 282 4.58 -7.62 10.37
CA ARG A 282 3.78 -6.45 10.00
C ARG A 282 4.47 -5.72 8.85
N CYS A 283 3.70 -5.32 7.83
CA CYS A 283 4.23 -4.53 6.72
C CYS A 283 4.69 -3.16 7.21
N ARG A 284 6.01 -2.97 7.35
CA ARG A 284 6.61 -1.73 7.84
C ARG A 284 6.36 -0.57 6.89
N HIS A 285 6.30 -0.84 5.59
CA HIS A 285 6.01 0.19 4.60
C HIS A 285 4.57 0.73 4.72
N ASN A 286 3.58 -0.16 4.93
CA ASN A 286 2.19 0.28 5.18
C ASN A 286 2.10 1.10 6.47
N LEU A 287 2.76 0.64 7.54
CA LEU A 287 2.80 1.37 8.81
C LEU A 287 3.46 2.75 8.69
N ALA A 288 4.45 2.91 7.81
CA ALA A 288 5.07 4.20 7.54
C ALA A 288 4.04 5.22 7.00
N TYR A 289 3.16 4.78 6.08
CA TYR A 289 2.05 5.62 5.60
C TYR A 289 1.10 6.01 6.73
N TRP A 290 0.67 5.05 7.56
CA TRP A 290 -0.22 5.32 8.69
C TRP A 290 0.39 6.25 9.76
N ARG A 291 1.72 6.29 9.86
CA ARG A 291 2.44 7.13 10.82
C ARG A 291 2.83 8.49 10.26
N GLY A 292 2.59 8.74 8.98
CA GLY A 292 3.00 9.97 8.30
C GLY A 292 4.52 10.10 8.16
N ASP A 293 5.23 8.98 8.02
CA ASP A 293 6.66 8.97 7.71
C ASP A 293 6.91 9.50 6.29
N ASP A 294 8.18 9.74 5.95
CA ASP A 294 8.56 10.25 4.63
C ASP A 294 8.80 9.09 3.65
N TRP A 295 8.45 9.27 2.39
CA TRP A 295 8.85 8.37 1.31
C TRP A 295 9.02 9.09 -0.03
N TRP A 296 9.96 8.59 -0.82
CA TRP A 296 10.07 8.93 -2.23
C TRP A 296 9.33 7.88 -3.07
N GLY A 297 8.43 8.32 -3.93
CA GLY A 297 7.73 7.47 -4.89
C GLY A 297 8.35 7.64 -6.28
N ALA A 298 8.92 6.56 -6.82
CA ALA A 298 9.50 6.52 -8.16
C ALA A 298 8.61 5.73 -9.12
N GLY A 299 8.50 6.21 -10.36
CA GLY A 299 7.76 5.57 -11.44
C GLY A 299 6.52 6.35 -11.89
N PRO A 300 5.89 5.93 -13.01
CA PRO A 300 4.75 6.61 -13.60
C PRO A 300 3.53 6.58 -12.68
N GLY A 301 2.97 7.73 -12.37
CA GLY A 301 1.87 7.84 -11.41
C GLY A 301 2.24 7.52 -9.96
N ALA A 302 3.53 7.35 -9.62
CA ALA A 302 3.97 7.21 -8.24
C ALA A 302 3.68 8.49 -7.45
N HIS A 303 3.51 8.34 -6.14
CA HIS A 303 3.16 9.41 -5.21
C HIS A 303 4.21 9.38 -4.12
N SER A 304 4.60 10.57 -3.68
CA SER A 304 5.60 10.76 -2.64
C SER A 304 5.05 11.65 -1.55
N HIS A 305 5.67 11.57 -0.37
CA HIS A 305 5.38 12.48 0.73
C HIS A 305 6.66 12.72 1.52
N VAL A 306 7.08 13.97 1.63
CA VAL A 306 8.23 14.36 2.45
C VAL A 306 7.89 15.64 3.20
N GLY A 307 7.93 15.56 4.53
CA GLY A 307 7.77 16.73 5.40
C GLY A 307 6.49 17.53 5.16
N GLY A 308 5.36 16.84 4.94
CA GLY A 308 4.08 17.50 4.67
C GLY A 308 3.92 18.00 3.23
N THR A 309 4.84 17.67 2.32
CA THR A 309 4.66 17.91 0.88
C THR A 309 4.35 16.60 0.19
N ARG A 310 3.19 16.51 -0.48
CA ARG A 310 2.82 15.38 -1.35
C ARG A 310 2.97 15.77 -2.80
N TRP A 311 3.40 14.85 -3.64
CA TRP A 311 3.39 15.05 -5.10
C TRP A 311 3.17 13.74 -5.83
N TRP A 312 2.77 13.83 -7.08
CA TRP A 312 2.44 12.68 -7.91
C TRP A 312 2.98 12.84 -9.32
N ASN A 313 3.55 11.76 -9.84
CA ASN A 313 4.15 11.74 -11.16
C ASN A 313 3.10 11.67 -12.28
N VAL A 314 3.48 12.11 -13.47
CA VAL A 314 2.68 11.86 -14.68
C VAL A 314 2.44 10.36 -14.85
N LYS A 315 1.20 10.00 -15.25
CA LYS A 315 0.74 8.61 -15.26
C LYS A 315 1.34 7.76 -16.38
N HIS A 316 1.43 8.32 -17.58
CA HIS A 316 1.80 7.55 -18.76
C HIS A 316 3.31 7.29 -18.79
N PRO A 317 3.78 6.03 -18.90
CA PRO A 317 5.20 5.70 -18.83
C PRO A 317 6.08 6.45 -19.83
N ARG A 318 5.58 6.68 -21.06
CA ARG A 318 6.28 7.49 -22.06
C ARG A 318 6.48 8.96 -21.64
N ALA A 319 5.45 9.59 -21.08
CA ALA A 319 5.54 10.99 -20.65
C ALA A 319 6.48 11.13 -19.45
N TYR A 320 6.45 10.15 -18.55
CA TYR A 320 7.35 10.01 -17.42
C TYR A 320 8.82 9.92 -17.88
N ALA A 321 9.14 9.00 -18.80
CA ALA A 321 10.49 8.84 -19.33
C ALA A 321 10.98 10.12 -20.05
N GLN A 322 10.13 10.73 -20.87
CA GLN A 322 10.46 11.98 -21.59
C GLN A 322 10.79 13.16 -20.67
N ALA A 323 10.11 13.27 -19.51
CA ALA A 323 10.42 14.31 -18.54
C ALA A 323 11.85 14.13 -18.00
N LEU A 324 12.21 12.89 -17.64
CA LEU A 324 13.52 12.55 -17.08
C LEU A 324 14.65 12.67 -18.11
N GLU A 325 14.42 12.24 -19.35
CA GLU A 325 15.36 12.42 -20.47
C GLU A 325 15.65 13.90 -20.74
N ALA A 326 14.66 14.77 -20.52
CA ALA A 326 14.81 16.22 -20.61
C ALA A 326 15.44 16.85 -19.35
N GLY A 327 15.85 16.05 -18.35
CA GLY A 327 16.43 16.53 -17.09
C GLY A 327 15.43 17.21 -16.16
N ARG A 328 14.13 16.97 -16.32
CA ARG A 328 13.06 17.56 -15.51
C ARG A 328 12.40 16.53 -14.59
N SER A 329 11.82 17.02 -13.52
CA SER A 329 10.97 16.25 -12.62
C SER A 329 9.75 15.68 -13.37
N PRO A 330 9.39 14.42 -13.14
CA PRO A 330 8.17 13.82 -13.68
C PRO A 330 6.91 14.21 -12.90
N GLY A 331 7.01 15.07 -11.88
CA GLY A 331 5.88 15.52 -11.08
C GLY A 331 4.80 16.21 -11.92
N ALA A 332 3.59 15.68 -11.91
CA ALA A 332 2.42 16.27 -12.56
C ALA A 332 1.76 17.35 -11.68
N GLY A 333 1.85 17.20 -10.36
CA GLY A 333 1.27 18.12 -9.39
C GLY A 333 1.75 17.81 -7.98
N ARG A 334 1.49 18.75 -7.08
CA ARG A 334 1.83 18.65 -5.66
C ARG A 334 0.80 19.34 -4.76
N GLU A 335 0.86 18.98 -3.50
CA GLU A 335 0.12 19.57 -2.39
C GLU A 335 1.09 19.82 -1.24
N VAL A 336 0.94 20.96 -0.55
CA VAL A 336 1.70 21.29 0.66
C VAL A 336 0.69 21.42 1.78
N LEU A 337 0.81 20.55 2.77
CA LEU A 337 -0.16 20.43 3.86
C LEU A 337 0.02 21.54 4.86
N SER A 338 -1.09 22.14 5.26
CA SER A 338 -1.12 23.02 6.42
C SER A 338 -0.95 22.21 7.72
N ASP A 339 -0.63 22.88 8.82
CA ASP A 339 -0.59 22.22 10.13
C ASP A 339 -1.96 21.66 10.55
N ALA A 340 -3.05 22.28 10.08
CA ALA A 340 -4.40 21.76 10.29
C ALA A 340 -4.62 20.45 9.52
N ASP A 341 -4.23 20.40 8.24
CA ASP A 341 -4.32 19.17 7.44
C ASP A 341 -3.48 18.05 8.07
N ARG A 342 -2.25 18.36 8.47
CA ARG A 342 -1.36 17.39 9.14
C ARG A 342 -1.95 16.86 10.44
N SER A 343 -2.58 17.73 11.24
CA SER A 343 -3.26 17.31 12.48
C SER A 343 -4.47 16.42 12.18
N VAL A 344 -5.25 16.75 11.14
CA VAL A 344 -6.41 15.96 10.73
C VAL A 344 -5.97 14.58 10.27
N GLU A 345 -4.94 14.51 9.43
CA GLU A 345 -4.41 13.25 8.92
C GLU A 345 -3.78 12.38 10.00
N ASP A 346 -3.04 12.98 10.94
CA ASP A 346 -2.43 12.22 12.02
C ASP A 346 -3.48 11.51 12.89
N VAL A 347 -4.57 12.20 13.22
CA VAL A 347 -5.71 11.61 13.94
C VAL A 347 -6.40 10.55 13.10
N MET A 348 -6.69 10.86 11.83
CA MET A 348 -7.36 9.95 10.90
C MET A 348 -6.58 8.64 10.75
N LEU A 349 -5.29 8.73 10.47
CA LEU A 349 -4.47 7.57 10.15
C LEU A 349 -4.13 6.75 11.41
N ARG A 350 -3.64 7.39 12.49
CA ARG A 350 -3.18 6.65 13.67
C ARG A 350 -4.30 6.02 14.49
N ALA A 351 -5.50 6.59 14.49
CA ALA A 351 -6.65 6.00 15.19
C ALA A 351 -7.01 4.60 14.63
N ARG A 352 -6.59 4.28 13.40
CA ARG A 352 -6.83 2.98 12.75
C ARG A 352 -5.73 1.94 13.02
N LEU A 353 -4.71 2.29 13.80
CA LEU A 353 -3.64 1.38 14.18
C LEU A 353 -3.96 0.66 15.49
N ARG A 354 -3.47 -0.58 15.63
CA ARG A 354 -3.51 -1.32 16.90
C ARG A 354 -2.69 -0.65 18.00
N ASP A 355 -1.60 0.01 17.61
CA ASP A 355 -0.76 0.78 18.55
C ASP A 355 -1.49 2.04 19.07
N GLY A 356 -2.57 2.45 18.39
CA GLY A 356 -3.43 3.56 18.79
C GLY A 356 -2.89 4.96 18.49
N LEU A 357 -3.74 5.95 18.75
CA LEU A 357 -3.43 7.38 18.66
C LEU A 357 -3.17 7.93 20.07
N PRO A 358 -1.99 8.51 20.37
CA PRO A 358 -1.77 9.18 21.64
C PRO A 358 -2.75 10.34 21.85
N THR A 359 -3.41 10.36 23.00
CA THR A 359 -4.41 11.39 23.35
C THR A 359 -3.82 12.79 23.43
N ASP A 360 -2.50 12.90 23.60
CA ASP A 360 -1.82 14.19 23.64
C ASP A 360 -1.79 14.91 22.28
N ARG A 361 -1.99 14.16 21.19
CA ARG A 361 -2.11 14.66 19.82
C ARG A 361 -3.50 15.20 19.48
N LEU A 362 -4.50 14.92 20.31
CA LEU A 362 -5.84 15.43 20.12
C LEU A 362 -5.94 16.90 20.56
N THR A 363 -6.72 17.66 19.81
CA THR A 363 -7.19 18.99 20.24
C THR A 363 -8.01 18.88 21.53
N PRO A 364 -8.20 19.98 22.29
CA PRO A 364 -9.05 19.96 23.48
C PRO A 364 -10.47 19.41 23.22
N GLY A 365 -11.03 19.69 22.04
CA GLY A 365 -12.32 19.15 21.60
C GLY A 365 -12.27 17.63 21.43
N GLY A 366 -11.28 17.13 20.68
CA GLY A 366 -11.08 15.70 20.48
C GLY A 366 -10.88 14.92 21.78
N ARG A 367 -10.13 15.49 22.74
CA ARG A 367 -9.95 14.89 24.08
C ARG A 367 -11.27 14.77 24.84
N THR A 368 -12.16 15.73 24.71
CA THR A 368 -13.48 15.70 25.37
C THR A 368 -14.36 14.58 24.79
N ALA A 369 -14.20 14.26 23.50
CA ALA A 369 -14.96 13.19 22.84
C ALA A 369 -14.61 11.78 23.32
N VAL A 370 -13.41 11.57 23.89
CA VAL A 370 -12.90 10.27 24.34
C VAL A 370 -13.85 9.58 25.32
N ALA A 371 -14.37 10.30 26.32
CA ALA A 371 -15.29 9.72 27.30
C ALA A 371 -16.59 9.19 26.67
N GLY A 372 -17.11 9.90 25.65
CA GLY A 372 -18.29 9.44 24.91
C GLY A 372 -17.98 8.21 24.06
N LEU A 373 -16.82 8.16 23.42
CA LEU A 373 -16.38 7.00 22.63
C LEU A 373 -16.20 5.73 23.50
N ILE A 374 -15.74 5.90 24.74
CA ILE A 374 -15.69 4.83 25.76
C ILE A 374 -17.12 4.37 26.09
N ALA A 375 -18.02 5.30 26.38
CA ALA A 375 -19.40 4.98 26.74
C ALA A 375 -20.15 4.21 25.63
N ASP A 376 -19.81 4.50 24.37
CA ASP A 376 -20.37 3.81 23.20
C ASP A 376 -19.69 2.46 22.90
N GLY A 377 -18.63 2.11 23.63
CA GLY A 377 -17.86 0.87 23.46
C GLY A 377 -17.02 0.85 22.18
N LEU A 378 -16.65 2.01 21.65
CA LEU A 378 -15.89 2.14 20.39
C LEU A 378 -14.38 2.19 20.61
N ILE A 379 -13.92 2.57 21.80
CA ILE A 379 -12.50 2.60 22.14
C ILE A 379 -12.23 1.87 23.45
N GLU A 380 -11.04 1.27 23.56
CA GLU A 380 -10.61 0.48 24.72
C GLU A 380 -10.43 1.38 25.96
N PRO A 381 -11.20 1.19 27.04
CA PRO A 381 -11.16 2.09 28.19
C PRO A 381 -9.78 2.12 28.87
N ALA A 382 -9.15 0.95 29.03
CA ALA A 382 -7.83 0.84 29.67
C ALA A 382 -6.76 1.65 28.91
N ALA A 383 -6.71 1.50 27.57
CA ALA A 383 -5.78 2.25 26.74
C ALA A 383 -6.05 3.76 26.82
N ALA A 384 -7.31 4.18 26.85
CA ALA A 384 -7.67 5.59 26.97
C ALA A 384 -7.22 6.21 28.30
N PHE A 385 -7.33 5.46 29.42
CA PHE A 385 -6.79 5.90 30.70
C PHE A 385 -5.26 5.95 30.73
N ASP A 386 -4.60 5.09 29.95
CA ASP A 386 -3.15 5.10 29.72
C ASP A 386 -2.70 6.15 28.68
N GLY A 387 -3.65 6.95 28.16
CA GLY A 387 -3.37 8.08 27.27
C GLY A 387 -3.34 7.74 25.78
N ALA A 388 -3.95 6.64 25.34
CA ALA A 388 -4.05 6.25 23.93
C ALA A 388 -5.49 5.91 23.50
N VAL A 389 -5.88 6.35 22.30
CA VAL A 389 -7.11 5.93 21.64
C VAL A 389 -6.82 4.66 20.83
N VAL A 390 -7.34 3.53 21.30
CA VAL A 390 -7.27 2.24 20.61
C VAL A 390 -8.70 1.76 20.34
N LEU A 391 -9.02 1.40 19.10
CA LEU A 391 -10.35 0.93 18.73
C LEU A 391 -10.64 -0.45 19.33
N THR A 392 -11.87 -0.64 19.83
CA THR A 392 -12.41 -1.98 20.09
C THR A 392 -12.73 -2.68 18.77
N PHE A 393 -13.14 -3.96 18.79
CA PHE A 393 -13.67 -4.61 17.57
C PHE A 393 -14.83 -3.81 16.94
N ARG A 394 -15.79 -3.35 17.74
CA ARG A 394 -16.89 -2.49 17.27
C ARG A 394 -16.37 -1.14 16.75
N GLY A 395 -15.36 -0.57 17.40
CA GLY A 395 -14.69 0.65 16.96
C GLY A 395 -14.05 0.51 15.58
N ARG A 396 -13.46 -0.64 15.27
CA ARG A 396 -12.84 -0.92 13.96
C ARG A 396 -13.87 -0.89 12.83
N LEU A 397 -15.05 -1.49 13.04
CA LEU A 397 -16.17 -1.44 12.09
C LEU A 397 -16.71 -0.03 11.86
N LEU A 398 -16.47 0.90 12.81
CA LEU A 398 -16.99 2.27 12.79
C LEU A 398 -15.86 3.32 12.86
N ALA A 399 -14.68 2.99 12.33
CA ALA A 399 -13.47 3.81 12.49
C ALA A 399 -13.67 5.25 11.97
N ASP A 400 -14.38 5.42 10.86
CA ASP A 400 -14.71 6.72 10.27
C ASP A 400 -15.55 7.59 11.23
N ALA A 401 -16.53 6.98 11.90
CA ALA A 401 -17.37 7.67 12.88
C ALA A 401 -16.58 8.06 14.13
N VAL A 402 -15.64 7.20 14.57
CA VAL A 402 -14.72 7.52 15.67
C VAL A 402 -13.84 8.71 15.31
N VAL A 403 -13.19 8.66 14.15
CA VAL A 403 -12.30 9.74 13.68
C VAL A 403 -13.05 11.05 13.53
N ARG A 404 -14.24 11.04 12.94
CA ARG A 404 -15.07 12.26 12.81
C ARG A 404 -15.38 12.92 14.16
N ARG A 405 -15.54 12.14 15.23
CA ARG A 405 -15.79 12.67 16.58
C ARG A 405 -14.53 13.17 17.29
N LEU A 406 -13.36 12.65 16.92
CA LEU A 406 -12.07 13.07 17.48
C LEU A 406 -11.55 14.36 16.82
N LEU A 407 -11.96 14.60 15.58
CA LEU A 407 -11.65 15.81 14.84
C LEU A 407 -12.63 16.94 15.18
N PRO A 408 -12.19 18.21 15.07
CA PRO A 408 -13.10 19.34 15.15
C PRO A 408 -14.11 19.31 13.98
N ASP A 409 -15.28 19.92 14.19
CA ASP A 409 -16.29 20.13 13.15
C ASP A 409 -15.78 20.99 11.99
#